data_AF-A0A816FF50-F1
#
_entry.id   AF-A0A816FF50-F1
#
_cell.length_a   1.000
_cell.length_b   1.000
_cell.length_c   1.000
_cell.angle_alpha   90.00
_cell.angle_beta   90.00
_cell.angle_gamma   90.00
#
_symmetry.space_group_name_H-M   'P 1'
#
loop_
_entity.id
_entity.type
_entity.pdbx_description
1 polymer ?
#
loop_
_entity_poly.entity_id
_entity_poly.type
_entity_poly.pdbx_seq_one_letter_code
_entity_poly.pdbx_strand_id
1 'polypeptide(L)'
;MMTSYELRSVLLKTQDCLSDDDRKRLHFFFCHDVPRRLQDDLTVNGTLSLLETLFTQNKINGQDLTLLIAAFENIKCFDAVKLLKDYMDKLQEPQATDTLIPFLAQHPDKHVKTNHLISLNKYGNNNIQINHTTTNINPSTVNVQQYLKSRLAKQTTQFLLTFSFLLNIGLVVAMVLCVIKMYHDRKELVKAQYWAIKSGHNVQQKILDSADKRNCAVWVNARDGEVPADAVIGGQEGDRHVYIVRIQVDDKNVIPGKLVDKNKRAETEYNGVWLSATYQVLTNPVPKLRYEWIQTDSHNFSLCVVPVGKEEQTDFYIARTVRSSTMVLLGKYDVRNRRLYYLDDGVVKSTDKDIEVLCVL
;
A
#
# COMPACT_ATOMS: atom_id res chain seq x y z
N MET A 1 -4.69 -38.44 31.02
CA MET A 1 -4.24 -37.56 29.93
C MET A 1 -5.47 -36.86 29.39
N MET A 2 -5.47 -35.53 29.28
CA MET A 2 -6.53 -34.83 28.53
C MET A 2 -6.49 -35.23 27.06
N THR A 3 -7.65 -35.13 26.41
CA THR A 3 -7.83 -35.51 25.01
C THR A 3 -7.55 -34.34 24.07
N SER A 4 -7.09 -34.66 22.86
CA SER A 4 -6.98 -33.70 21.74
C SER A 4 -8.31 -32.98 21.46
N TYR A 5 -9.45 -33.62 21.77
CA TYR A 5 -10.80 -33.08 21.61
C TYR A 5 -11.09 -31.90 22.54
N GLU A 6 -10.65 -31.95 23.81
CA GLU A 6 -10.87 -30.88 24.80
C GLU A 6 -10.15 -29.59 24.41
N LEU A 7 -8.87 -29.70 24.05
CA LEU A 7 -8.11 -28.56 23.52
C LEU A 7 -8.76 -27.99 22.26
N ARG A 8 -9.20 -28.84 21.31
CA ARG A 8 -9.87 -28.36 20.09
C ARG A 8 -11.19 -27.65 20.39
N SER A 9 -11.94 -28.09 21.42
CA SER A 9 -13.15 -27.40 21.91
C SER A 9 -12.83 -26.02 22.50
N VAL A 10 -11.70 -25.87 23.18
CA VAL A 10 -11.23 -24.56 23.68
C VAL A 10 -10.75 -23.67 22.54
N LEU A 11 -9.97 -24.18 21.58
CA LEU A 11 -9.49 -23.40 20.43
C LEU A 11 -10.66 -22.86 19.57
N LEU A 12 -11.73 -23.64 19.38
CA LEU A 12 -12.96 -23.17 18.72
C LEU A 12 -13.61 -22.00 19.48
N LYS A 13 -13.84 -22.13 20.79
CA LYS A 13 -14.39 -21.05 21.64
C LYS A 13 -13.49 -19.80 21.63
N THR A 14 -12.18 -20.01 21.61
CA THR A 14 -11.17 -18.93 21.54
C THR A 14 -11.27 -18.19 20.22
N GLN A 15 -11.52 -18.91 19.10
CA GLN A 15 -11.77 -18.31 17.79
C GLN A 15 -13.12 -17.56 17.72
N ASP A 16 -14.14 -17.99 18.46
CA ASP A 16 -15.44 -17.28 18.52
C ASP A 16 -15.35 -15.95 19.27
N CYS A 17 -14.36 -15.77 20.15
CA CYS A 17 -14.06 -14.49 20.81
C CYS A 17 -13.38 -13.44 19.90
N LEU A 18 -12.99 -13.79 18.66
CA LEU A 18 -12.22 -12.90 17.79
C LEU A 18 -13.09 -12.07 16.86
N SER A 19 -12.85 -10.75 16.82
CA SER A 19 -13.34 -9.90 15.74
C SER A 19 -12.54 -10.10 14.45
N ASP A 20 -13.00 -9.51 13.34
CA ASP A 20 -12.24 -9.49 12.09
C ASP A 20 -10.95 -8.67 12.17
N ASP A 21 -10.74 -7.85 13.20
CA ASP A 21 -9.47 -7.15 13.43
C ASP A 21 -8.52 -7.99 14.30
N ASP A 22 -9.05 -8.66 15.33
CA ASP A 22 -8.27 -9.59 16.14
C ASP A 22 -7.76 -10.78 15.31
N ARG A 23 -8.59 -11.30 14.39
CA ARG A 23 -8.15 -12.28 13.37
C ARG A 23 -6.94 -11.76 12.59
N LYS A 24 -7.00 -10.55 12.03
CA LYS A 24 -5.87 -9.95 11.28
C LYS A 24 -4.61 -9.83 12.12
N ARG A 25 -4.73 -9.36 13.36
CA ARG A 25 -3.59 -9.22 14.28
C ARG A 25 -2.99 -10.57 14.67
N LEU A 26 -3.82 -11.59 14.88
CA LEU A 26 -3.37 -12.95 15.19
C LEU A 26 -2.66 -13.61 13.99
N HIS A 27 -3.21 -13.46 12.78
CA HIS A 27 -2.58 -13.90 11.53
C HIS A 27 -1.25 -13.19 11.26
N PHE A 28 -1.17 -11.89 11.58
CA PHE A 28 0.08 -11.14 11.52
C PHE A 28 1.10 -11.62 12.57
N PHE A 29 0.68 -11.82 13.83
CA PHE A 29 1.54 -12.30 14.91
C PHE A 29 2.19 -13.66 14.59
N PHE A 30 1.44 -14.59 13.99
CA PHE A 30 1.94 -15.92 13.61
C PHE A 30 2.41 -16.03 12.14
N CYS A 31 2.58 -14.91 11.42
CA CYS A 31 2.83 -14.97 9.98
C CYS A 31 4.12 -15.72 9.58
N HIS A 32 5.14 -15.79 10.46
CA HIS A 32 6.36 -16.53 10.19
C HIS A 32 6.28 -18.03 10.54
N ASP A 33 5.30 -18.41 11.36
CA ASP A 33 5.08 -19.81 11.77
C ASP A 33 4.14 -20.56 10.82
N VAL A 34 3.21 -19.88 10.14
CA VAL A 34 2.24 -20.53 9.23
C VAL A 34 2.45 -20.23 7.75
N PRO A 35 2.21 -21.19 6.84
CA PRO A 35 2.37 -20.99 5.40
C PRO A 35 1.50 -19.84 4.86
N ARG A 36 2.05 -19.08 3.88
CA ARG A 36 1.42 -17.88 3.28
C ARG A 36 -0.07 -18.01 2.95
N ARG A 37 -0.48 -19.16 2.41
CA ARG A 37 -1.89 -19.48 2.08
C ARG A 37 -2.87 -19.34 3.26
N LEU A 38 -2.39 -19.46 4.49
CA LEU A 38 -3.19 -19.26 5.71
C LEU A 38 -3.16 -17.80 6.16
N GLN A 39 -2.01 -17.13 6.06
CA GLN A 39 -1.86 -15.70 6.40
C GLN A 39 -2.83 -14.80 5.62
N ASP A 40 -3.10 -15.15 4.36
CA ASP A 40 -4.04 -14.45 3.50
C ASP A 40 -5.51 -14.87 3.74
N ASP A 41 -5.77 -16.01 4.42
CA ASP A 41 -7.11 -16.50 4.78
C ASP A 41 -7.56 -15.99 6.15
N LEU A 42 -7.99 -14.72 6.15
CA LEU A 42 -8.51 -14.01 7.32
C LEU A 42 -9.90 -14.49 7.78
N THR A 43 -10.44 -15.59 7.25
CA THR A 43 -11.73 -16.13 7.67
C THR A 43 -11.64 -16.83 9.03
N VAL A 44 -12.80 -17.16 9.59
CA VAL A 44 -12.93 -18.10 10.73
C VAL A 44 -12.18 -19.43 10.46
N ASN A 45 -12.36 -20.01 9.27
CA ASN A 45 -11.76 -21.29 8.91
C ASN A 45 -10.23 -21.19 8.73
N GLY A 46 -9.74 -20.12 8.13
CA GLY A 46 -8.30 -19.86 8.01
C GLY A 46 -7.64 -19.62 9.36
N THR A 47 -8.35 -18.94 10.28
CA THR A 47 -7.91 -18.74 11.68
C THR A 47 -7.85 -20.06 12.45
N LEU A 48 -8.85 -20.94 12.31
CA LEU A 48 -8.80 -22.28 12.90
C LEU A 48 -7.66 -23.11 12.29
N SER A 49 -7.47 -23.03 10.97
CA SER A 49 -6.39 -23.72 10.25
C SER A 49 -4.99 -23.25 10.67
N LEU A 50 -4.84 -21.96 11.03
CA LEU A 50 -3.64 -21.40 11.63
C LEU A 50 -3.38 -22.03 13.01
N LEU A 51 -4.37 -22.08 13.89
CA LEU A 51 -4.24 -22.67 15.23
C LEU A 51 -3.92 -24.18 15.16
N GLU A 52 -4.59 -24.92 14.26
CA GLU A 52 -4.30 -26.34 14.02
C GLU A 52 -2.91 -26.56 13.40
N THR A 53 -2.40 -25.61 12.60
CA THR A 53 -1.03 -25.64 12.07
C THR A 53 0.00 -25.45 13.18
N LEU A 54 -0.19 -24.48 14.09
CA LEU A 54 0.70 -24.26 15.25
C LEU A 54 0.75 -25.50 16.15
N PHE A 55 -0.39 -26.15 16.39
CA PHE A 55 -0.46 -27.39 17.16
C PHE A 55 0.24 -28.55 16.44
N THR A 56 0.02 -28.71 15.13
CA THR A 56 0.68 -29.75 14.31
C THR A 56 2.20 -29.58 14.23
N GLN A 57 2.70 -28.34 14.31
CA GLN A 57 4.13 -28.03 14.41
C GLN A 57 4.71 -28.16 15.84
N ASN A 58 3.89 -28.48 16.85
CA ASN A 58 4.25 -28.46 18.27
C ASN A 58 4.78 -27.07 18.74
N LYS A 59 4.33 -25.98 18.09
CA LYS A 59 4.56 -24.58 18.54
C LYS A 59 3.71 -24.23 19.75
N ILE A 60 2.54 -24.85 19.84
CA ILE A 60 1.64 -24.89 20.99
C ILE A 60 1.30 -26.36 21.24
N ASN A 61 1.02 -26.76 22.47
CA ASN A 61 0.64 -28.14 22.78
C ASN A 61 -0.38 -28.21 23.92
N GLY A 62 -0.85 -29.41 24.27
CA GLY A 62 -1.90 -29.60 25.28
C GLY A 62 -1.49 -29.35 26.73
N GLN A 63 -0.22 -29.04 27.00
CA GLN A 63 0.32 -28.71 28.33
C GLN A 63 0.89 -27.29 28.39
N ASP A 64 1.37 -26.76 27.27
CA ASP A 64 1.88 -25.39 27.14
C ASP A 64 1.14 -24.61 26.04
N LEU A 65 0.40 -23.59 26.49
CA LEU A 65 -0.30 -22.61 25.66
C LEU A 65 0.27 -21.19 25.85
N THR A 66 1.43 -21.05 26.50
CA THR A 66 2.02 -19.75 26.88
C THR A 66 2.25 -18.85 25.67
N LEU A 67 2.73 -19.41 24.54
CA LEU A 67 2.88 -18.68 23.28
C LEU A 67 1.55 -18.12 22.74
N LEU A 68 0.47 -18.91 22.85
CA LEU A 68 -0.85 -18.51 22.38
C LEU A 68 -1.50 -17.46 23.30
N ILE A 69 -1.33 -17.62 24.61
CA ILE A 69 -1.74 -16.63 25.62
C ILE A 69 -1.02 -15.29 25.38
N ALA A 70 0.30 -15.31 25.19
CA ALA A 70 1.09 -14.11 24.91
C ALA A 70 0.66 -13.43 23.60
N ALA A 71 0.31 -14.20 22.56
CA ALA A 71 -0.27 -13.66 21.32
C ALA A 71 -1.61 -12.95 21.58
N PHE A 72 -2.52 -13.56 22.34
CA PHE A 72 -3.81 -12.95 22.65
C PHE A 72 -3.71 -11.73 23.58
N GLU A 73 -2.75 -11.72 24.51
CA GLU A 73 -2.42 -10.54 25.32
C GLU A 73 -1.85 -9.40 24.47
N ASN A 74 -0.98 -9.70 23.51
CA ASN A 74 -0.40 -8.71 22.59
C ASN A 74 -1.48 -8.02 21.74
N ILE A 75 -2.39 -8.79 21.13
CA ILE A 75 -3.48 -8.23 20.30
C ILE A 75 -4.63 -7.62 21.13
N LYS A 76 -4.64 -7.86 22.46
CA LYS A 76 -5.59 -7.40 23.49
C LYS A 76 -6.96 -8.08 23.48
N CYS A 77 -7.03 -9.34 23.06
CA CYS A 77 -8.26 -10.14 23.13
C CYS A 77 -8.37 -10.83 24.51
N PHE A 78 -8.77 -10.08 25.53
CA PHE A 78 -8.75 -10.56 26.93
C PHE A 78 -9.70 -11.75 27.20
N ASP A 79 -10.80 -11.89 26.45
CA ASP A 79 -11.70 -13.05 26.58
C ASP A 79 -11.04 -14.35 26.11
N ALA A 80 -10.27 -14.30 25.01
CA ALA A 80 -9.43 -15.42 24.55
C ALA A 80 -8.33 -15.75 25.57
N VAL A 81 -7.64 -14.75 26.12
CA VAL A 81 -6.64 -14.92 27.20
C VAL A 81 -7.26 -15.63 28.40
N LYS A 82 -8.47 -15.22 28.81
CA LYS A 82 -9.18 -15.83 29.93
C LYS A 82 -9.54 -17.29 29.64
N LEU A 83 -10.17 -17.59 28.50
CA LEU A 83 -10.56 -18.97 28.15
C LEU A 83 -9.38 -19.95 28.15
N LEU A 84 -8.18 -19.50 27.75
CA LEU A 84 -6.98 -20.31 27.74
C LEU A 84 -6.39 -20.50 29.15
N LYS A 85 -6.43 -19.47 30.02
CA LYS A 85 -6.01 -19.57 31.43
C LYS A 85 -6.98 -20.45 32.24
N ASP A 86 -8.29 -20.24 32.11
CA ASP A 86 -9.37 -21.07 32.67
C ASP A 86 -9.31 -22.55 32.22
N TYR A 87 -8.54 -22.87 31.17
CA TYR A 87 -8.22 -24.23 30.71
C TYR A 87 -6.86 -24.74 31.24
N MET A 88 -5.82 -23.90 31.28
CA MET A 88 -4.53 -24.27 31.90
C MET A 88 -4.66 -24.52 33.41
N ASP A 89 -5.51 -23.78 34.12
CA ASP A 89 -5.75 -24.01 35.55
C ASP A 89 -6.38 -25.40 35.79
N LYS A 90 -7.26 -25.85 34.90
CA LYS A 90 -7.87 -27.21 34.94
C LYS A 90 -6.92 -28.33 34.53
N LEU A 91 -5.83 -28.01 33.83
CA LEU A 91 -4.73 -28.95 33.58
C LEU A 91 -3.81 -29.09 34.80
N GLN A 92 -3.77 -28.07 35.67
CA GLN A 92 -3.00 -28.08 36.92
C GLN A 92 -3.81 -28.56 38.13
N GLU A 93 -5.14 -28.47 38.09
CA GLU A 93 -6.03 -29.03 39.10
C GLU A 93 -5.69 -30.51 39.34
N PRO A 94 -5.26 -30.91 40.55
CA PRO A 94 -4.85 -32.28 40.82
C PRO A 94 -6.02 -33.22 40.53
N GLN A 95 -5.82 -34.12 39.56
CA GLN A 95 -6.78 -35.18 39.25
C GLN A 95 -7.01 -35.98 40.53
N ALA A 96 -8.14 -35.74 41.20
CA ALA A 96 -8.54 -36.47 42.39
C ALA A 96 -8.74 -37.93 41.96
N THR A 97 -7.74 -38.78 42.21
CA THR A 97 -7.71 -40.16 41.70
C THR A 97 -8.83 -40.95 42.36
N ASP A 98 -9.90 -41.12 41.60
CA ASP A 98 -11.20 -41.56 42.12
C ASP A 98 -11.09 -42.91 42.82
N THR A 99 -11.54 -42.95 44.07
CA THR A 99 -11.52 -44.18 44.90
C THR A 99 -12.79 -45.01 44.68
N LEU A 100 -13.57 -44.71 43.63
CA LEU A 100 -14.89 -45.30 43.37
C LEU A 100 -15.11 -45.67 41.90
N ILE A 101 -15.34 -46.96 41.67
CA ILE A 101 -15.80 -47.60 40.43
C ILE A 101 -16.86 -48.63 40.85
N PRO A 102 -17.94 -48.90 40.10
CA PRO A 102 -18.63 -48.10 39.06
C PRO A 102 -20.14 -47.90 39.39
N PHE A 103 -20.88 -47.07 38.64
CA PHE A 103 -22.31 -47.34 38.40
C PHE A 103 -22.84 -46.69 37.10
N LEU A 104 -23.74 -47.41 36.43
CA LEU A 104 -24.59 -47.06 35.26
C LEU A 104 -23.93 -46.81 33.88
N ALA A 105 -24.50 -47.53 32.91
CA ALA A 105 -24.53 -47.23 31.47
C ALA A 105 -26.03 -47.11 31.04
N GLN A 106 -26.32 -47.03 29.72
CA GLN A 106 -27.64 -46.79 29.08
C GLN A 106 -28.00 -45.28 28.98
N HIS A 107 -28.55 -44.72 27.88
CA HIS A 107 -28.87 -45.21 26.52
C HIS A 107 -28.84 -44.02 25.49
N PRO A 108 -28.82 -44.26 24.16
CA PRO A 108 -28.71 -43.20 23.12
C PRO A 108 -30.01 -42.89 22.31
N ASP A 109 -29.82 -42.03 21.28
CA ASP A 109 -30.64 -41.78 20.06
C ASP A 109 -31.82 -40.79 20.02
N LYS A 110 -31.75 -39.83 19.07
CA LYS A 110 -32.75 -39.62 17.98
C LYS A 110 -32.31 -38.63 16.87
N HIS A 111 -32.86 -38.84 15.67
CA HIS A 111 -32.64 -38.06 14.43
C HIS A 111 -33.84 -37.17 14.02
N VAL A 112 -33.61 -36.09 13.26
CA VAL A 112 -34.60 -35.37 12.42
C VAL A 112 -33.95 -34.89 11.10
N LYS A 113 -34.74 -34.72 10.02
CA LYS A 113 -34.36 -34.11 8.71
C LYS A 113 -35.51 -33.25 8.16
N THR A 114 -35.21 -32.22 7.37
CA THR A 114 -36.16 -31.59 6.42
C THR A 114 -35.46 -30.78 5.30
N ASN A 115 -36.15 -30.59 4.17
CA ASN A 115 -35.73 -29.80 2.98
C ASN A 115 -36.83 -28.79 2.60
N HIS A 116 -36.54 -27.73 1.81
CA HIS A 116 -37.43 -27.23 0.73
C HIS A 116 -36.73 -26.22 -0.22
N LEU A 117 -37.43 -25.78 -1.29
CA LEU A 117 -36.86 -25.17 -2.52
C LEU A 117 -37.91 -24.24 -3.21
N ILE A 118 -37.51 -23.09 -3.79
CA ILE A 118 -38.39 -22.05 -4.41
C ILE A 118 -37.78 -21.48 -5.74
N SER A 119 -38.59 -20.86 -6.63
CA SER A 119 -38.25 -20.46 -8.03
C SER A 119 -38.59 -18.98 -8.44
N LEU A 120 -38.61 -18.65 -9.75
CA LEU A 120 -38.36 -17.31 -10.38
C LEU A 120 -39.53 -16.68 -11.20
N ASN A 121 -39.45 -15.38 -11.60
CA ASN A 121 -40.28 -14.72 -12.66
C ASN A 121 -39.70 -13.41 -13.30
N LYS A 122 -40.36 -12.76 -14.31
CA LYS A 122 -39.71 -11.93 -15.42
C LYS A 122 -40.59 -10.88 -16.21
N TYR A 123 -40.05 -9.72 -16.72
CA TYR A 123 -40.56 -8.76 -17.81
C TYR A 123 -39.50 -7.61 -18.15
N GLY A 124 -39.54 -6.64 -19.12
CA GLY A 124 -40.28 -6.41 -20.42
C GLY A 124 -40.33 -4.94 -21.06
N ASN A 125 -39.67 -4.67 -22.23
CA ASN A 125 -39.90 -3.63 -23.32
C ASN A 125 -39.74 -2.07 -23.04
N ASN A 126 -39.77 -1.01 -23.93
CA ASN A 126 -39.99 -0.76 -25.41
C ASN A 126 -39.34 0.58 -26.01
N ASN A 127 -39.77 1.16 -27.18
CA ASN A 127 -39.14 2.26 -28.03
C ASN A 127 -40.03 3.49 -28.47
N ILE A 128 -39.49 4.57 -29.15
CA ILE A 128 -40.01 5.33 -30.40
C ILE A 128 -39.26 6.69 -30.78
N GLN A 129 -39.47 7.28 -32.00
CA GLN A 129 -38.72 8.40 -32.71
C GLN A 129 -39.60 9.19 -33.76
N ILE A 130 -39.23 10.40 -34.32
CA ILE A 130 -39.71 11.01 -35.65
C ILE A 130 -39.02 12.37 -36.11
N ASN A 131 -39.28 12.89 -37.35
CA ASN A 131 -38.66 14.06 -38.07
C ASN A 131 -39.72 15.15 -38.58
N HIS A 132 -39.59 16.12 -39.54
CA HIS A 132 -38.63 16.52 -40.64
C HIS A 132 -38.96 17.91 -41.37
N THR A 133 -38.00 18.52 -42.13
CA THR A 133 -38.11 19.47 -43.33
C THR A 133 -38.68 20.94 -43.24
N THR A 134 -38.79 21.81 -44.31
CA THR A 134 -37.82 22.55 -45.22
C THR A 134 -38.52 23.59 -46.20
N THR A 135 -37.83 24.61 -46.81
CA THR A 135 -38.06 25.40 -48.10
C THR A 135 -38.13 26.97 -48.11
N ASN A 136 -38.48 27.62 -49.27
CA ASN A 136 -37.66 28.60 -50.06
C ASN A 136 -38.53 29.57 -50.98
N ILE A 137 -37.94 30.42 -51.88
CA ILE A 137 -38.44 31.07 -53.16
C ILE A 137 -38.02 32.57 -53.38
N ASN A 138 -38.13 33.12 -54.61
CA ASN A 138 -37.31 34.21 -55.23
C ASN A 138 -38.16 35.27 -56.07
N PRO A 139 -37.65 36.17 -56.97
CA PRO A 139 -38.19 37.55 -57.12
C PRO A 139 -38.52 38.01 -58.59
N SER A 140 -38.85 39.31 -58.81
CA SER A 140 -38.42 40.10 -60.01
C SER A 140 -38.99 41.54 -60.06
N THR A 141 -38.25 42.47 -60.68
CA THR A 141 -38.72 43.48 -61.69
C THR A 141 -37.58 44.46 -62.07
N VAL A 142 -37.55 44.90 -63.34
CA VAL A 142 -36.40 45.60 -63.94
C VAL A 142 -36.85 46.67 -64.94
N ASN A 143 -36.93 47.95 -64.55
CA ASN A 143 -36.58 49.06 -65.45
C ASN A 143 -36.27 50.44 -64.82
N VAL A 144 -36.24 50.57 -63.48
CA VAL A 144 -35.44 51.64 -62.82
C VAL A 144 -33.92 51.43 -63.09
N GLN A 145 -33.56 50.33 -63.77
CA GLN A 145 -32.28 49.66 -63.69
C GLN A 145 -31.10 50.38 -64.36
N GLN A 146 -31.30 51.29 -65.33
CA GLN A 146 -30.17 51.99 -65.96
C GLN A 146 -29.71 53.23 -65.17
N TYR A 147 -30.65 54.04 -64.68
CA TYR A 147 -30.34 55.12 -63.72
C TYR A 147 -29.90 54.54 -62.36
N LEU A 148 -30.52 53.44 -61.93
CA LEU A 148 -29.96 52.65 -60.84
C LEU A 148 -28.57 52.10 -61.19
N LYS A 149 -28.27 51.58 -62.39
CA LYS A 149 -26.92 51.06 -62.70
C LYS A 149 -25.80 52.09 -62.56
N SER A 150 -26.02 53.38 -62.85
CA SER A 150 -24.98 54.40 -62.64
C SER A 150 -24.88 54.87 -61.18
N ARG A 151 -26.01 55.00 -60.48
CA ARG A 151 -26.03 55.36 -59.06
C ARG A 151 -25.55 54.21 -58.17
N LEU A 152 -25.97 52.97 -58.49
CA LEU A 152 -25.34 51.74 -58.02
C LEU A 152 -23.88 51.72 -58.43
N ALA A 153 -23.42 51.90 -59.66
CA ALA A 153 -21.98 51.78 -59.96
C ALA A 153 -21.08 52.60 -59.00
N LYS A 154 -21.50 53.82 -58.63
CA LYS A 154 -20.85 54.59 -57.55
C LYS A 154 -21.11 54.02 -56.14
N GLN A 155 -22.36 53.77 -55.78
CA GLN A 155 -22.76 53.23 -54.47
C GLN A 155 -22.23 51.80 -54.21
N THR A 156 -22.01 50.98 -55.24
CA THR A 156 -21.42 49.64 -55.22
C THR A 156 -19.92 49.72 -55.27
N THR A 157 -19.29 50.71 -55.91
CA THR A 157 -17.85 50.93 -55.74
C THR A 157 -17.57 51.34 -54.29
N GLN A 158 -18.36 52.26 -53.73
CA GLN A 158 -18.28 52.64 -52.33
C GLN A 158 -18.64 51.46 -51.40
N PHE A 159 -19.72 50.72 -51.69
CA PHE A 159 -20.11 49.54 -50.91
C PHE A 159 -19.09 48.41 -51.01
N LEU A 160 -18.45 48.17 -52.16
CA LEU A 160 -17.38 47.18 -52.32
C LEU A 160 -16.10 47.61 -51.60
N LEU A 161 -15.79 48.90 -51.54
CA LEU A 161 -14.69 49.41 -50.72
C LEU A 161 -15.00 49.26 -49.22
N THR A 162 -16.21 49.63 -48.76
CA THR A 162 -16.60 49.41 -47.35
C THR A 162 -16.76 47.93 -47.02
N PHE A 163 -17.25 47.10 -47.95
CA PHE A 163 -17.40 45.67 -47.79
C PHE A 163 -16.03 44.97 -47.79
N SER A 164 -15.10 45.38 -48.66
CA SER A 164 -13.71 44.91 -48.60
C SER A 164 -13.04 45.33 -47.29
N PHE A 165 -13.26 46.56 -46.81
CA PHE A 165 -12.75 47.01 -45.51
C PHE A 165 -13.37 46.21 -44.34
N LEU A 166 -14.69 45.97 -44.36
CA LEU A 166 -15.39 45.13 -43.37
C LEU A 166 -14.99 43.64 -43.47
N LEU A 167 -14.68 43.13 -44.66
CA LEU A 167 -14.19 41.76 -44.88
C LEU A 167 -12.77 41.63 -44.32
N ASN A 168 -11.91 42.63 -44.55
CA ASN A 168 -10.57 42.67 -43.96
C ASN A 168 -10.62 42.80 -42.43
N ILE A 169 -11.50 43.65 -41.88
CA ILE A 169 -11.76 43.70 -40.42
C ILE A 169 -12.25 42.35 -39.91
N GLY A 170 -13.22 41.72 -40.59
CA GLY A 170 -13.76 40.40 -40.23
C GLY A 170 -12.68 39.31 -40.26
N LEU A 171 -11.77 39.37 -41.22
CA LEU A 171 -10.66 38.42 -41.38
C LEU A 171 -9.56 38.64 -40.34
N VAL A 172 -9.25 39.89 -39.97
CA VAL A 172 -8.37 40.24 -38.84
C VAL A 172 -9.00 39.80 -37.51
N VAL A 173 -10.29 40.05 -37.29
CA VAL A 173 -11.01 39.59 -36.10
C VAL A 173 -11.04 38.06 -36.04
N ALA A 174 -11.26 37.37 -37.16
CA ALA A 174 -11.20 35.91 -37.23
C ALA A 174 -9.79 35.37 -36.92
N MET A 175 -8.72 36.02 -37.40
CA MET A 175 -7.34 35.67 -37.04
C MET A 175 -7.08 35.88 -35.54
N VAL A 176 -7.49 37.01 -34.97
CA VAL A 176 -7.33 37.30 -33.52
C VAL A 176 -8.10 36.27 -32.67
N LEU A 177 -9.35 35.95 -33.03
CA LEU A 177 -10.14 34.91 -32.36
C LEU A 177 -9.50 33.52 -32.51
N CYS A 178 -8.91 33.20 -33.66
CA CYS A 178 -8.17 31.96 -33.87
C CYS A 178 -6.92 31.88 -32.98
N VAL A 179 -6.13 32.94 -32.88
CA VAL A 179 -4.95 33.01 -31.98
C VAL A 179 -5.38 32.90 -30.51
N ILE A 180 -6.45 33.59 -30.09
CA ILE A 180 -7.01 33.47 -28.73
C ILE A 180 -7.45 32.03 -28.46
N LYS A 181 -8.13 31.38 -29.41
CA LYS A 181 -8.53 29.97 -29.30
C LYS A 181 -7.32 29.03 -29.20
N MET A 182 -6.31 29.19 -30.05
CA MET A 182 -5.07 28.40 -29.97
C MET A 182 -4.36 28.58 -28.62
N TYR A 183 -4.35 29.80 -28.06
CA TYR A 183 -3.76 30.08 -26.75
C TYR A 183 -4.57 29.44 -25.61
N HIS A 184 -5.91 29.45 -25.70
CA HIS A 184 -6.79 28.78 -24.76
C HIS A 184 -6.64 27.25 -24.83
N ASP A 185 -6.71 26.66 -26.02
CA ASP A 185 -6.58 25.22 -26.22
C ASP A 185 -5.19 24.71 -25.77
N ARG A 186 -4.12 25.48 -26.01
CA ARG A 186 -2.77 25.19 -25.47
C ARG A 186 -2.71 25.28 -23.95
N LYS A 187 -3.44 26.22 -23.32
CA LYS A 187 -3.52 26.35 -21.85
C LYS A 187 -4.25 25.14 -21.22
N GLU A 188 -5.32 24.66 -21.85
CA GLU A 188 -5.99 23.43 -21.41
C GLU A 188 -5.14 22.17 -21.67
N LEU A 189 -4.36 22.12 -22.76
CA LEU A 189 -3.41 21.03 -23.00
C LEU A 189 -2.33 20.96 -21.90
N VAL A 190 -1.76 22.10 -21.50
CA VAL A 190 -0.75 22.17 -20.42
C VAL A 190 -1.36 21.81 -19.07
N LYS A 191 -2.60 22.24 -18.78
CA LYS A 191 -3.35 21.76 -17.60
C LYS A 191 -3.57 20.25 -17.63
N ALA A 192 -3.95 19.68 -18.77
CA ALA A 192 -4.19 18.25 -18.91
C ALA A 192 -2.90 17.43 -18.70
N GLN A 193 -1.77 17.89 -19.25
CA GLN A 193 -0.45 17.30 -18.99
C GLN A 193 -0.06 17.39 -17.51
N TYR A 194 -0.25 18.56 -16.87
CA TYR A 194 0.00 18.73 -15.43
C TYR A 194 -0.87 17.79 -14.58
N TRP A 195 -2.17 17.67 -14.90
CA TRP A 195 -3.07 16.74 -14.21
C TRP A 195 -2.73 15.27 -14.46
N ALA A 196 -2.26 14.89 -15.66
CA ALA A 196 -1.81 13.53 -15.95
C ALA A 196 -0.53 13.16 -15.17
N ILE A 197 0.44 14.07 -15.08
CA ILE A 197 1.64 13.87 -14.25
C ILE A 197 1.24 13.76 -12.77
N LYS A 198 0.34 14.63 -12.31
CA LYS A 198 -0.15 14.65 -10.92
C LYS A 198 -1.03 13.45 -10.55
N SER A 199 -1.76 12.86 -11.49
CA SER A 199 -2.53 11.63 -11.27
C SER A 199 -1.65 10.38 -11.36
N GLY A 200 -0.64 10.35 -12.23
CA GLY A 200 0.38 9.29 -12.26
C GLY A 200 1.14 9.16 -10.94
N HIS A 201 1.64 10.28 -10.40
CA HIS A 201 2.22 10.34 -9.04
C HIS A 201 1.26 9.77 -7.97
N ASN A 202 -0.03 10.03 -8.10
CA ASN A 202 -1.05 9.58 -7.15
C ASN A 202 -1.27 8.06 -7.20
N VAL A 203 -1.00 7.39 -8.32
CA VAL A 203 -1.04 5.92 -8.43
C VAL A 203 0.18 5.29 -7.77
N GLN A 204 1.38 5.80 -8.04
CA GLN A 204 2.61 5.32 -7.41
C GLN A 204 2.59 5.53 -5.88
N GLN A 205 2.20 6.73 -5.42
CA GLN A 205 2.04 7.03 -3.99
C GLN A 205 1.03 6.07 -3.33
N LYS A 206 -0.13 5.84 -3.95
CA LYS A 206 -1.17 4.93 -3.41
C LYS A 206 -0.74 3.46 -3.35
N ILE A 207 0.23 3.04 -4.17
CA ILE A 207 0.85 1.71 -4.07
C ILE A 207 1.78 1.65 -2.85
N LEU A 208 2.65 2.65 -2.67
CA LEU A 208 3.55 2.77 -1.51
C LEU A 208 2.76 2.84 -0.18
N ASP A 209 1.77 3.74 -0.10
CA ASP A 209 0.87 3.92 1.06
C ASP A 209 0.13 2.62 1.46
N SER A 210 -0.03 1.68 0.52
CA SER A 210 -0.70 0.39 0.76
C SER A 210 0.22 -0.70 1.32
N ALA A 211 1.54 -0.55 1.15
CA ALA A 211 2.56 -1.38 1.79
C ALA A 211 2.87 -0.84 3.20
N ASP A 212 3.11 0.47 3.30
CA ASP A 212 3.49 1.16 4.54
C ASP A 212 2.40 1.08 5.63
N LYS A 213 1.14 0.79 5.26
CA LYS A 213 0.05 0.61 6.22
C LYS A 213 0.16 -0.62 7.14
N ARG A 214 1.14 -1.51 6.95
CA ARG A 214 1.30 -2.75 7.73
C ARG A 214 2.32 -2.64 8.87
N ASN A 215 3.35 -1.82 8.71
CA ASN A 215 4.38 -1.53 9.71
C ASN A 215 4.53 -0.01 9.74
N CYS A 216 4.45 0.62 10.92
CA CYS A 216 4.13 2.05 11.09
C CYS A 216 5.21 3.07 10.64
N ALA A 217 6.06 2.72 9.69
CA ALA A 217 7.02 3.59 9.03
C ALA A 217 6.33 4.70 8.23
N VAL A 218 6.76 5.95 8.42
CA VAL A 218 6.29 7.10 7.64
C VAL A 218 7.40 7.53 6.69
N TRP A 219 7.08 7.63 5.40
CA TRP A 219 8.05 7.97 4.36
C TRP A 219 7.69 9.30 3.69
N VAL A 220 8.56 10.29 3.83
CA VAL A 220 8.34 11.66 3.34
C VAL A 220 9.15 11.92 2.08
N ASN A 221 8.49 12.32 1.00
CA ASN A 221 9.14 12.73 -0.25
C ASN A 221 10.07 13.94 -0.03
N ALA A 222 11.30 13.86 -0.50
CA ALA A 222 12.34 14.90 -0.38
C ALA A 222 13.30 14.87 -1.59
N ARG A 223 14.13 15.90 -1.72
CA ARG A 223 15.05 16.07 -2.87
C ARG A 223 16.26 16.94 -2.55
N ASP A 224 17.29 16.90 -3.39
CA ASP A 224 18.40 17.88 -3.44
C ASP A 224 19.18 18.12 -2.13
N GLY A 225 19.03 17.25 -1.13
CA GLY A 225 19.59 17.41 0.24
C GLY A 225 18.58 17.91 1.29
N GLU A 226 17.31 18.08 0.94
CA GLU A 226 16.20 18.30 1.88
C GLU A 226 16.08 17.09 2.83
N VAL A 227 15.92 17.35 4.14
CA VAL A 227 15.73 16.37 5.22
C VAL A 227 14.58 16.83 6.12
N PRO A 228 13.55 16.01 6.39
CA PRO A 228 12.49 16.32 7.36
C PRO A 228 13.01 16.50 8.78
N ALA A 229 12.37 17.38 9.56
CA ALA A 229 12.78 17.65 10.95
C ALA A 229 12.60 16.46 11.91
N ASP A 230 11.77 15.49 11.53
CA ASP A 230 11.47 14.23 12.22
C ASP A 230 12.15 13.01 11.57
N ALA A 231 13.16 13.21 10.71
CA ALA A 231 13.87 12.14 10.02
C ALA A 231 14.62 11.20 10.98
N VAL A 232 14.53 9.90 10.70
CA VAL A 232 15.25 8.86 11.47
C VAL A 232 16.73 8.87 11.08
N ILE A 233 17.59 9.14 12.07
CA ILE A 233 19.04 9.00 11.94
C ILE A 233 19.38 7.51 12.06
N GLY A 234 19.93 6.92 11.00
CA GLY A 234 20.33 5.51 10.99
C GLY A 234 21.78 5.26 11.39
N GLY A 235 22.64 6.28 11.24
CA GLY A 235 24.06 6.17 11.53
C GLY A 235 24.79 7.51 11.46
N GLN A 236 26.12 7.44 11.36
CA GLN A 236 27.03 8.58 11.34
C GLN A 236 28.26 8.23 10.48
N GLU A 237 28.72 9.19 9.68
CA GLU A 237 29.92 9.10 8.83
C GLU A 237 30.84 10.30 9.10
N GLY A 238 31.71 10.15 10.10
CA GLY A 238 32.56 11.22 10.61
C GLY A 238 31.80 12.13 11.58
N ASP A 239 31.65 13.41 11.24
CA ASP A 239 30.85 14.41 11.96
C ASP A 239 29.41 14.54 11.43
N ARG A 240 29.06 13.79 10.37
CA ARG A 240 27.79 13.91 9.65
C ARG A 240 26.83 12.78 10.00
N HIS A 241 25.57 13.12 10.26
CA HIS A 241 24.49 12.14 10.39
C HIS A 241 24.23 11.42 9.06
N VAL A 242 23.78 10.17 9.15
CA VAL A 242 23.30 9.38 8.01
C VAL A 242 21.80 9.12 8.20
N TYR A 243 21.00 9.68 7.31
CA TYR A 243 19.55 9.53 7.29
C TYR A 243 19.14 8.33 6.44
N ILE A 244 18.06 7.68 6.88
CA ILE A 244 17.53 6.48 6.24
C ILE A 244 16.60 6.88 5.10
N VAL A 245 16.87 6.41 3.88
CA VAL A 245 16.10 6.78 2.69
C VAL A 245 15.73 5.57 1.84
N ARG A 246 14.75 5.74 0.96
CA ARG A 246 14.42 4.80 -0.11
C ARG A 246 14.33 5.50 -1.46
N ILE A 247 14.81 4.81 -2.50
CA ILE A 247 14.94 5.35 -3.85
C ILE A 247 14.14 4.46 -4.81
N GLN A 248 13.19 5.06 -5.52
CA GLN A 248 12.56 4.46 -6.69
C GLN A 248 13.58 4.50 -7.84
N VAL A 249 14.07 3.34 -8.29
CA VAL A 249 15.11 3.25 -9.34
C VAL A 249 14.51 2.96 -10.73
N ASP A 250 13.34 2.32 -10.76
CA ASP A 250 12.47 2.13 -11.92
C ASP A 250 11.01 1.94 -11.45
N ASP A 251 10.05 1.72 -12.36
CA ASP A 251 8.62 1.58 -12.03
C ASP A 251 8.26 0.44 -11.05
N LYS A 252 9.16 -0.50 -10.78
CA LYS A 252 8.93 -1.67 -9.91
C LYS A 252 9.81 -1.67 -8.68
N ASN A 253 11.04 -1.20 -8.82
CA ASN A 253 12.09 -1.40 -7.83
C ASN A 253 12.25 -0.18 -6.90
N VAL A 254 12.18 -0.45 -5.59
CA VAL A 254 12.32 0.53 -4.50
C VAL A 254 13.38 0.01 -3.54
N ILE A 255 14.52 0.69 -3.49
CA ILE A 255 15.73 0.19 -2.83
C ILE A 255 16.06 1.03 -1.59
N PRO A 256 16.38 0.42 -0.43
CA PRO A 256 16.91 1.15 0.73
C PRO A 256 18.28 1.77 0.41
N GLY A 257 18.50 2.99 0.88
CA GLY A 257 19.74 3.73 0.67
C GLY A 257 20.05 4.65 1.85
N LYS A 258 21.10 5.45 1.68
CA LYS A 258 21.57 6.43 2.67
C LYS A 258 21.54 7.84 2.11
N LEU A 259 21.30 8.82 2.98
CA LEU A 259 21.57 10.24 2.71
C LEU A 259 22.47 10.77 3.82
N VAL A 260 23.70 11.15 3.48
CA VAL A 260 24.64 11.73 4.44
C VAL A 260 24.36 13.24 4.55
N ASP A 261 24.42 13.79 5.76
CA ASP A 261 24.17 15.22 6.02
C ASP A 261 25.00 16.13 5.08
N LYS A 262 24.36 17.21 4.60
CA LYS A 262 24.82 18.16 3.57
C LYS A 262 25.05 17.58 2.15
N ASN A 263 24.95 16.26 1.90
CA ASN A 263 24.97 15.74 0.53
C ASN A 263 23.66 16.11 -0.19
N LYS A 264 23.74 16.49 -1.47
CA LYS A 264 22.57 16.84 -2.29
C LYS A 264 21.87 15.65 -2.96
N ARG A 265 22.32 14.43 -2.69
CA ARG A 265 21.83 13.20 -3.33
C ARG A 265 21.82 12.06 -2.34
N ALA A 266 20.76 11.25 -2.42
CA ALA A 266 20.68 9.95 -1.78
C ALA A 266 21.47 8.91 -2.60
N GLU A 267 22.05 7.93 -1.92
CA GLU A 267 22.92 6.91 -2.49
C GLU A 267 22.36 5.51 -2.18
N THR A 268 22.37 4.60 -3.15
CA THR A 268 21.96 3.20 -2.94
C THR A 268 22.78 2.21 -3.79
N GLU A 269 22.74 0.94 -3.38
CA GLU A 269 23.27 -0.19 -4.14
C GLU A 269 22.20 -0.66 -5.13
N TYR A 270 22.37 -0.32 -6.41
CA TYR A 270 21.58 -0.85 -7.51
C TYR A 270 22.42 -0.89 -8.79
N ASN A 271 22.76 -2.10 -9.23
CA ASN A 271 23.67 -2.34 -10.37
C ASN A 271 25.03 -1.62 -10.22
N GLY A 272 25.51 -1.48 -8.99
CA GLY A 272 26.62 -0.60 -8.62
C GLY A 272 26.15 0.55 -7.74
N VAL A 273 26.78 1.71 -7.87
CA VAL A 273 26.42 2.91 -7.10
C VAL A 273 25.39 3.74 -7.85
N TRP A 274 24.19 3.86 -7.27
CA TRP A 274 23.12 4.70 -7.80
C TRP A 274 22.96 5.96 -6.97
N LEU A 275 22.87 7.12 -7.62
CA LEU A 275 22.74 8.44 -6.99
C LEU A 275 21.46 9.11 -7.45
N SER A 276 20.56 9.46 -6.51
CA SER A 276 19.30 10.15 -6.82
C SER A 276 19.20 11.53 -6.20
N ALA A 277 18.71 12.48 -6.97
CA ALA A 277 18.30 13.80 -6.48
C ALA A 277 16.90 13.80 -5.83
N THR A 278 16.09 12.74 -6.02
CA THR A 278 14.74 12.60 -5.46
C THR A 278 14.57 11.26 -4.74
N TYR A 279 14.07 11.28 -3.52
CA TYR A 279 14.04 10.13 -2.61
C TYR A 279 12.91 10.28 -1.58
N GLN A 280 12.66 9.24 -0.79
CA GLN A 280 11.82 9.31 0.40
C GLN A 280 12.67 9.09 1.64
N VAL A 281 12.51 9.93 2.66
CA VAL A 281 13.19 9.82 3.96
C VAL A 281 12.27 9.13 4.95
N LEU A 282 12.79 8.21 5.76
CA LEU A 282 12.05 7.62 6.87
C LEU A 282 11.94 8.61 8.02
N THR A 283 10.73 8.81 8.56
CA THR A 283 10.48 9.77 9.65
C THR A 283 9.71 9.15 10.82
N ASN A 284 9.76 9.83 11.97
CA ASN A 284 9.03 9.47 13.19
C ASN A 284 8.15 10.62 13.72
N PRO A 285 7.06 10.97 13.03
CA PRO A 285 6.17 12.07 13.43
C PRO A 285 5.34 11.75 14.69
N VAL A 286 5.36 10.50 15.17
CA VAL A 286 4.60 10.03 16.34
C VAL A 286 5.56 9.36 17.33
N PRO A 287 6.13 10.08 18.31
CA PRO A 287 7.15 9.58 19.26
C PRO A 287 6.75 8.41 20.17
N LYS A 288 5.59 7.78 19.94
CA LYS A 288 5.17 6.52 20.56
C LYS A 288 5.82 5.30 19.90
N LEU A 289 6.18 5.40 18.62
CA LEU A 289 6.86 4.34 17.87
C LEU A 289 8.36 4.41 18.14
N ARG A 290 8.97 3.27 18.49
CA ARG A 290 10.41 3.18 18.75
C ARG A 290 11.11 2.48 17.60
N TYR A 291 12.02 3.19 16.96
CA TYR A 291 12.95 2.61 16.00
C TYR A 291 14.15 2.06 16.77
N GLU A 292 14.33 0.75 16.76
CA GLU A 292 15.43 0.07 17.45
C GLU A 292 16.22 -0.81 16.47
N TRP A 293 17.51 -0.97 16.75
CA TRP A 293 18.47 -1.69 15.89
C TRP A 293 18.77 -3.05 16.52
N ILE A 294 18.37 -4.12 15.83
CA ILE A 294 18.39 -5.48 16.38
C ILE A 294 19.39 -6.34 15.62
N GLN A 295 20.32 -7.00 16.32
CA GLN A 295 21.34 -7.85 15.71
C GLN A 295 20.73 -9.09 15.03
N THR A 296 21.26 -9.46 13.86
CA THR A 296 20.71 -10.53 13.00
C THR A 296 20.88 -11.96 13.52
N ASP A 297 21.68 -12.16 14.57
CA ASP A 297 21.83 -13.44 15.25
C ASP A 297 20.65 -13.74 16.20
N SER A 298 20.00 -12.69 16.73
CA SER A 298 18.74 -12.82 17.47
C SER A 298 17.66 -13.48 16.61
N HIS A 299 17.11 -14.60 17.07
CA HIS A 299 16.34 -15.53 16.24
C HIS A 299 14.94 -15.07 15.81
N ASN A 300 14.51 -13.82 16.06
CA ASN A 300 13.10 -13.43 15.85
C ASN A 300 12.83 -11.95 15.50
N PHE A 301 13.75 -11.24 14.83
CA PHE A 301 13.52 -9.84 14.40
C PHE A 301 12.41 -9.68 13.33
N SER A 302 11.95 -10.77 12.72
CA SER A 302 11.02 -10.78 11.58
C SER A 302 9.63 -10.17 11.84
N LEU A 303 9.22 -10.01 13.11
CA LEU A 303 7.91 -9.46 13.49
C LEU A 303 7.86 -7.92 13.50
N CYS A 304 9.01 -7.26 13.64
CA CYS A 304 9.10 -5.80 13.86
C CYS A 304 9.96 -5.09 12.81
N VAL A 305 10.69 -5.81 11.95
CA VAL A 305 11.56 -5.24 10.92
C VAL A 305 10.83 -4.30 9.95
N VAL A 306 11.49 -3.19 9.60
CA VAL A 306 10.98 -2.18 8.66
C VAL A 306 11.19 -2.64 7.20
N PRO A 307 10.13 -2.99 6.46
CA PRO A 307 10.22 -3.18 5.01
C PRO A 307 10.40 -1.82 4.36
N VAL A 308 11.29 -1.75 3.37
CA VAL A 308 11.53 -0.49 2.64
C VAL A 308 10.96 -0.52 1.24
N GLY A 309 11.14 -1.65 0.57
CA GLY A 309 10.76 -1.83 -0.80
C GLY A 309 11.14 -3.20 -1.29
N LYS A 310 11.15 -3.34 -2.62
CA LYS A 310 11.30 -4.62 -3.32
C LYS A 310 12.26 -4.45 -4.48
N GLU A 311 13.00 -5.51 -4.77
CA GLU A 311 13.68 -5.71 -6.04
C GLU A 311 13.03 -6.96 -6.67
N GLU A 312 12.34 -6.77 -7.79
CA GLU A 312 11.48 -7.75 -8.48
C GLU A 312 10.37 -8.38 -7.60
N GLN A 313 10.70 -9.44 -6.86
CA GLN A 313 9.83 -10.19 -5.95
C GLN A 313 10.49 -10.48 -4.59
N THR A 314 11.65 -9.88 -4.33
CA THR A 314 12.38 -10.04 -3.07
C THR A 314 12.15 -8.79 -2.22
N ASP A 315 11.70 -8.99 -0.98
CA ASP A 315 11.54 -7.94 0.02
C ASP A 315 12.90 -7.61 0.66
N PHE A 316 13.21 -6.31 0.77
CA PHE A 316 14.45 -5.83 1.37
C PHE A 316 14.20 -4.88 2.54
N TYR A 317 15.15 -4.92 3.46
CA TYR A 317 15.08 -4.27 4.76
C TYR A 317 16.29 -3.36 4.94
N ILE A 318 16.16 -2.35 5.80
CA ILE A 318 17.32 -1.59 6.25
C ILE A 318 18.11 -2.45 7.22
N ALA A 319 19.40 -2.63 6.94
CA ALA A 319 20.35 -2.92 8.00
C ALA A 319 21.54 -1.97 7.94
N ARG A 320 22.32 -1.98 9.02
CA ARG A 320 23.60 -1.28 9.13
C ARG A 320 24.66 -2.20 9.72
N THR A 321 25.92 -1.81 9.59
CA THR A 321 27.03 -2.39 10.34
C THR A 321 27.87 -1.28 10.98
N VAL A 322 28.33 -1.53 12.21
CA VAL A 322 29.04 -0.53 13.03
C VAL A 322 30.55 -0.80 12.94
N ARG A 323 31.24 -0.03 12.09
CA ARG A 323 32.69 -0.15 11.87
C ARG A 323 33.51 0.60 12.93
N SER A 324 32.96 1.68 13.48
CA SER A 324 33.46 2.38 14.66
C SER A 324 32.33 3.23 15.28
N SER A 325 32.59 3.86 16.43
CA SER A 325 31.67 4.82 17.06
C SER A 325 31.36 6.06 16.20
N THR A 326 32.11 6.31 15.13
CA THR A 326 31.93 7.44 14.20
C THR A 326 31.70 6.99 12.75
N MET A 327 31.56 5.68 12.51
CA MET A 327 31.42 5.11 11.17
C MET A 327 30.42 3.95 11.18
N VAL A 328 29.18 4.27 10.82
CA VAL A 328 28.04 3.36 10.79
C VAL A 328 27.50 3.27 9.37
N LEU A 329 27.68 2.12 8.74
CA LEU A 329 27.47 1.90 7.31
C LEU A 329 26.10 1.27 7.06
N LEU A 330 25.20 2.03 6.44
CA LEU A 330 23.80 1.65 6.20
C LEU A 330 23.57 1.15 4.77
N GLY A 331 22.65 0.20 4.59
CA GLY A 331 22.30 -0.31 3.26
C GLY A 331 21.19 -1.37 3.22
N LYS A 332 21.25 -2.20 2.18
CA LYS A 332 20.25 -3.20 1.79
C LYS A 332 20.55 -4.55 2.44
N TYR A 333 19.64 -5.06 3.29
CA TYR A 333 19.77 -6.39 3.86
C TYR A 333 18.98 -7.43 3.06
N ASP A 334 19.70 -8.43 2.54
CA ASP A 334 19.16 -9.63 1.93
C ASP A 334 19.03 -10.74 2.98
N VAL A 335 17.79 -11.06 3.37
CA VAL A 335 17.48 -12.12 4.34
C VAL A 335 17.75 -13.53 3.80
N ARG A 336 17.69 -13.76 2.47
CA ARG A 336 17.96 -15.07 1.86
C ARG A 336 19.46 -15.38 1.92
N ASN A 337 20.29 -14.40 1.56
CA ASN A 337 21.75 -14.50 1.58
C ASN A 337 22.38 -14.12 2.93
N ARG A 338 21.58 -13.66 3.91
CA ARG A 338 22.00 -13.15 5.23
C ARG A 338 23.14 -12.13 5.13
N ARG A 339 23.00 -11.18 4.20
CA ARG A 339 24.07 -10.28 3.80
C ARG A 339 23.58 -8.84 3.68
N LEU A 340 24.31 -7.93 4.31
CA LEU A 340 24.13 -6.49 4.15
C LEU A 340 25.02 -6.00 3.01
N TYR A 341 24.42 -5.33 2.03
CA TYR A 341 25.08 -4.62 0.93
C TYR A 341 25.03 -3.11 1.20
N TYR A 342 26.18 -2.43 1.18
CA TYR A 342 26.31 -1.03 1.62
C TYR A 342 27.31 -0.25 0.76
N LEU A 343 27.28 1.08 0.89
CA LEU A 343 28.18 2.00 0.18
C LEU A 343 29.21 2.59 1.15
N ASP A 344 30.50 2.37 0.85
CA ASP A 344 31.65 2.87 1.61
C ASP A 344 32.70 3.39 0.63
N ASP A 345 33.05 4.67 0.72
CA ASP A 345 33.89 5.44 -0.22
C ASP A 345 33.45 5.36 -1.70
N GLY A 346 32.13 5.37 -1.97
CA GLY A 346 31.61 5.29 -3.33
C GLY A 346 31.82 3.93 -4.00
N VAL A 347 32.01 2.87 -3.21
CA VAL A 347 32.13 1.49 -3.68
C VAL A 347 31.09 0.62 -2.98
N VAL A 348 30.44 -0.26 -3.72
CA VAL A 348 29.55 -1.30 -3.18
C VAL A 348 30.40 -2.35 -2.44
N LYS A 349 30.10 -2.55 -1.15
CA LYS A 349 30.71 -3.57 -0.30
C LYS A 349 29.61 -4.40 0.36
N SER A 350 29.98 -5.52 0.98
CA SER A 350 29.02 -6.33 1.73
C SER A 350 29.65 -7.00 2.95
N THR A 351 28.81 -7.39 3.90
CA THR A 351 29.19 -8.12 5.12
C THR A 351 28.13 -9.15 5.48
N ASP A 352 28.56 -10.25 6.13
CA ASP A 352 27.74 -11.26 6.81
C ASP A 352 27.96 -11.25 8.35
N LYS A 353 28.60 -10.19 8.86
CA LYS A 353 28.94 -9.98 10.27
C LYS A 353 28.49 -8.61 10.76
N ASP A 354 28.23 -8.53 12.08
CA ASP A 354 27.96 -7.30 12.82
C ASP A 354 26.86 -6.46 12.15
N ILE A 355 25.77 -7.15 11.78
CA ILE A 355 24.60 -6.59 11.09
C ILE A 355 23.50 -6.33 12.11
N GLU A 356 22.98 -5.11 12.11
CA GLU A 356 21.79 -4.70 12.86
C GLU A 356 20.68 -4.31 11.89
N VAL A 357 19.50 -4.92 11.97
CA VAL A 357 18.33 -4.61 11.14
C VAL A 357 17.45 -3.59 11.86
N LEU A 358 16.87 -2.64 11.12
CA LEU A 358 15.96 -1.66 11.71
C LEU A 358 14.58 -2.27 11.99
N CYS A 359 14.12 -2.11 13.22
CA CYS A 359 12.84 -2.59 13.71
C CYS A 359 11.98 -1.45 14.30
N VAL A 360 10.66 -1.63 14.33
CA VAL A 360 9.70 -0.75 15.02
C VAL A 360 9.03 -1.52 16.15
N LEU A 361 9.09 -0.95 17.37
CA LEU A 361 8.50 -1.46 18.61
C LEU A 361 7.50 -0.45 19.21
#